data_AF-A0A4U3LAD2-F1
#
_entry.id   AF-A0A4U3LAD2-F1
#
_cell.length_a   1.000
_cell.length_b   1.000
_cell.length_c   1.000
_cell.angle_alpha   90.00
_cell.angle_beta   90.00
_cell.angle_gamma   90.00
#
_symmetry.space_group_name_H-M   'P 1'
#
loop_
_entity.id
_entity.type
_entity.pdbx_description
1 polymer ?
#
loop_
_entity_poly.entity_id
_entity_poly.type
_entity_poly.pdbx_seq_one_letter_code
_entity_poly.pdbx_strand_id
1 'polypeptide(L)'
;MPDVNDNILHSGEELSDEQLKNYLKGYLSREDAHDIEERMVDDSFVNDAIEGLQQFSSNKKLDDYVRQLNQHLHQQMAEQKQRSYKRRLKDIPWIIQALIIVLLLCMLAYVVIMFVKEH
;
A
#
# COMPACT_ATOMS: atom_id res chain seq x y z
N MET A 1 11.10 3.14 7.28
CA MET A 1 9.68 3.15 7.69
C MET A 1 8.95 3.98 6.65
N PRO A 2 7.83 3.52 6.07
CA PRO A 2 7.03 4.37 5.20
C PRO A 2 6.45 5.53 6.03
N ASP A 3 6.51 6.74 5.49
CA ASP A 3 6.01 7.95 6.12
C ASP A 3 4.49 7.86 6.27
N VAL A 4 3.97 8.11 7.47
CA VAL A 4 2.54 7.99 7.80
C VAL A 4 1.74 9.19 7.25
N ASN A 5 2.43 10.23 6.77
CA ASN A 5 1.80 11.42 6.21
C ASN A 5 1.61 11.39 4.68
N ASP A 6 1.97 10.31 3.99
CA ASP A 6 1.62 10.14 2.58
C ASP A 6 0.11 9.84 2.48
N ASN A 7 -0.69 10.90 2.39
CA ASN A 7 -2.11 10.78 2.05
C ASN A 7 -2.23 10.26 0.62
N ILE A 8 -2.61 8.98 0.51
CA ILE A 8 -2.77 8.26 -0.76
C ILE A 8 -3.92 8.86 -1.63
N LEU A 9 -4.72 9.75 -1.05
CA LEU A 9 -5.85 10.44 -1.70
C LEU A 9 -5.45 11.66 -2.54
N HIS A 10 -4.17 11.99 -2.68
CA HIS A 10 -3.74 13.06 -3.60
C HIS A 10 -3.89 12.63 -5.07
N SER A 11 -5.12 12.56 -5.58
CA SER A 11 -5.43 12.71 -7.00
C SER A 11 -5.46 14.21 -7.36
N GLY A 12 -4.98 14.54 -8.57
CA GLY A 12 -4.54 15.89 -8.94
C GLY A 12 -5.63 16.96 -9.02
N GLU A 13 -5.20 18.22 -8.95
CA GLU A 13 -6.01 19.45 -9.16
C GLU A 13 -7.22 19.65 -8.20
N GLU A 14 -7.42 18.72 -7.26
CA GLU A 14 -8.50 18.73 -6.28
C GLU A 14 -8.13 19.55 -5.02
N LEU A 15 -9.14 20.19 -4.42
CA LEU A 15 -9.02 20.97 -3.18
C LEU A 15 -8.26 20.18 -2.09
N SER A 16 -7.34 20.83 -1.38
CA SER A 16 -6.60 20.12 -0.33
C SER A 16 -7.51 19.75 0.86
N ASP A 17 -7.28 18.58 1.46
CA ASP A 17 -8.01 18.12 2.65
C ASP A 17 -8.01 19.17 3.79
N GLU A 18 -6.92 19.92 3.93
CA GLU A 18 -6.80 20.99 4.92
C GLU A 18 -7.72 22.17 4.60
N GLN A 19 -7.80 22.58 3.33
CA GLN A 19 -8.72 23.64 2.90
C GLN A 19 -10.18 23.23 3.13
N LEU A 20 -10.56 21.99 2.79
CA LEU A 20 -11.93 21.51 2.99
C LEU A 20 -12.30 21.43 4.48
N LYS A 21 -11.37 20.98 5.33
CA LYS A 21 -11.55 20.97 6.79
C LYS A 21 -11.67 22.37 7.37
N ASN A 22 -10.85 23.31 6.90
CA ASN A 22 -10.91 24.69 7.36
C ASN A 22 -12.21 25.38 6.92
N TYR A 23 -12.74 25.01 5.75
CA TYR A 23 -14.00 25.53 5.20
C TYR A 23 -15.17 25.14 6.10
N LEU A 24 -15.25 23.84 6.45
CA LEU A 24 -16.25 23.31 7.37
C LEU A 24 -16.17 23.89 8.78
N LYS A 25 -14.98 24.30 9.22
CA LYS A 25 -14.76 24.94 10.53
C LYS A 25 -15.04 26.45 10.52
N GLY A 26 -15.26 27.06 9.34
CA GLY A 26 -15.44 28.50 9.19
C GLY A 26 -14.16 29.32 9.37
N TYR A 27 -12.98 28.71 9.15
CA TYR A 27 -11.68 29.36 9.34
C TYR A 27 -11.04 29.91 8.05
N LEU A 28 -11.68 29.76 6.87
CA LEU A 28 -11.19 30.40 5.64
C LEU A 28 -11.63 31.86 5.53
N SER A 29 -10.83 32.62 4.75
CA SER A 29 -11.24 33.94 4.29
C SER A 29 -12.46 33.83 3.37
N ARG A 30 -13.18 34.94 3.18
CA ARG A 30 -14.34 34.98 2.28
C ARG A 30 -13.98 34.70 0.82
N GLU A 31 -12.77 35.08 0.42
CA GLU A 31 -12.28 34.86 -0.95
C GLU A 31 -12.06 33.37 -1.18
N ASP A 32 -11.32 32.71 -0.29
CA ASP A 32 -11.05 31.28 -0.44
C ASP A 32 -12.30 30.40 -0.26
N ALA A 33 -13.26 30.83 0.57
CA ALA A 33 -14.54 30.14 0.70
C ALA A 33 -15.36 30.21 -0.60
N HIS A 34 -15.29 31.33 -1.31
CA HIS A 34 -15.97 31.51 -2.59
C HIS A 34 -15.40 30.60 -3.68
N ASP A 35 -14.08 30.45 -3.74
CA ASP A 35 -13.42 29.53 -4.67
C ASP A 35 -13.86 28.07 -4.45
N ILE A 36 -14.13 27.68 -3.20
CA ILE A 36 -14.67 26.35 -2.86
C ILE A 36 -16.13 26.24 -3.31
N GLU A 37 -16.94 27.27 -3.05
CA GLU A 37 -18.35 27.32 -3.50
C GLU A 37 -18.47 27.24 -5.03
N GLU A 38 -17.60 27.91 -5.78
CA GLU A 38 -17.55 27.85 -7.25
C GLU A 38 -17.24 26.42 -7.73
N ARG A 39 -16.21 25.79 -7.16
CA ARG A 39 -15.84 24.41 -7.49
C ARG A 39 -16.91 23.39 -7.09
N MET A 40 -17.61 23.64 -6.00
CA MET A 40 -18.73 22.80 -5.55
C MET A 40 -19.90 22.83 -6.54
N VAL A 41 -20.11 23.95 -7.23
CA VAL A 41 -21.13 24.06 -8.29
C VAL A 41 -20.67 23.36 -9.58
N ASP A 42 -19.40 23.50 -9.93
CA ASP A 42 -18.86 22.95 -11.18
C ASP A 42 -18.58 21.44 -11.13
N ASP A 43 -18.29 20.89 -9.95
CA ASP A 43 -17.94 19.48 -9.77
C ASP A 43 -18.86 18.75 -8.77
N SER A 44 -19.69 17.85 -9.32
CA SER A 44 -20.56 16.97 -8.54
C SER A 44 -19.81 16.09 -7.54
N PHE A 45 -18.56 15.71 -7.84
CA PHE A 45 -17.73 14.91 -6.93
C PHE A 45 -17.30 15.72 -5.70
N VAL A 46 -16.90 16.97 -5.91
CA VAL A 46 -16.54 17.91 -4.82
C VAL A 46 -17.77 18.19 -3.95
N ASN A 47 -18.93 18.41 -4.56
CA ASN A 47 -20.19 18.57 -3.83
C ASN A 47 -20.51 17.38 -2.93
N ASP A 48 -20.48 16.16 -3.49
CA ASP A 48 -20.76 14.94 -2.74
C ASP A 48 -19.74 14.70 -1.62
N ALA A 49 -18.47 15.02 -1.86
CA ALA A 49 -17.42 14.92 -0.86
C ALA A 49 -17.61 15.90 0.31
N ILE A 50 -17.99 17.15 0.03
CA ILE A 50 -18.27 18.17 1.05
C ILE A 50 -19.49 17.77 1.88
N GLU A 51 -20.59 17.33 1.25
CA GLU A 51 -21.80 16.89 1.94
C GLU A 51 -21.50 15.70 2.87
N GLY A 52 -20.78 14.70 2.37
CA GLY A 52 -20.32 13.57 3.16
C GLY A 52 -19.43 14.00 4.34
N LEU A 53 -18.48 14.92 4.11
CA LEU A 53 -17.59 15.39 5.16
C LEU A 53 -18.32 16.23 6.23
N GLN A 54 -19.32 17.02 5.83
CA GLN A 54 -20.15 17.83 6.72
C GLN A 54 -20.97 16.95 7.68
N GLN A 55 -21.43 15.78 7.23
CA GLN A 55 -22.08 14.78 8.08
C GLN A 55 -21.16 14.26 9.19
N PHE A 56 -19.84 14.22 8.94
CA PHE A 56 -18.83 13.73 9.89
C PHE A 56 -18.15 14.83 10.72
N SER A 57 -18.12 16.08 10.27
CA SER A 57 -17.39 17.20 10.91
C SER A 57 -17.85 17.51 12.35
N SER A 58 -19.07 17.14 12.74
CA SER A 58 -19.57 17.27 14.12
C SER A 58 -18.93 16.27 15.08
N ASN A 59 -18.32 15.21 14.57
CA ASN A 59 -17.73 14.14 15.35
C ASN A 59 -16.20 14.26 15.28
N LYS A 60 -15.57 14.53 16.43
CA LYS A 60 -14.11 14.47 16.68
C LYS A 60 -13.42 13.17 16.20
N LYS A 61 -14.20 12.19 15.75
CA LYS A 61 -13.84 10.86 15.24
C LYS A 61 -13.30 10.87 13.81
N LEU A 62 -13.53 11.92 13.03
CA LEU A 62 -13.12 11.96 11.62
C LEU A 62 -11.59 11.83 11.44
N ASP A 63 -10.81 12.62 12.19
CA ASP A 63 -9.34 12.56 12.11
C ASP A 63 -8.79 11.21 12.59
N ASP A 64 -9.40 10.62 13.62
CA ASP A 64 -9.05 9.27 14.09
C ASP A 64 -9.37 8.20 13.06
N TYR A 65 -10.49 8.36 12.35
CA TYR A 65 -10.93 7.44 11.31
C TYR A 65 -10.01 7.49 10.08
N VAL A 66 -9.64 8.70 9.63
CA VAL A 66 -8.68 8.89 8.53
C VAL A 66 -7.33 8.27 8.88
N ARG A 67 -6.84 8.49 10.11
CA ARG A 67 -5.60 7.86 10.59
C ARG A 67 -5.67 6.33 10.57
N GLN A 68 -6.76 5.75 11.09
CA GLN A 68 -6.95 4.30 11.09
C GLN A 68 -7.05 3.72 9.68
N LEU A 69 -7.74 4.41 8.77
CA LEU A 69 -7.88 3.99 7.39
C LEU A 69 -6.52 3.97 6.66
N ASN A 70 -5.76 5.06 6.76
CA ASN A 70 -4.40 5.13 6.21
C ASN A 70 -3.52 4.01 6.78
N GLN A 71 -3.56 3.79 8.09
CA GLN A 71 -2.78 2.72 8.73
C GLN A 71 -3.18 1.34 8.19
N HIS A 72 -4.47 1.05 8.05
CA HIS A 72 -4.95 -0.22 7.51
C HIS A 72 -4.57 -0.42 6.04
N LEU A 73 -4.64 0.62 5.20
CA LEU A 73 -4.21 0.55 3.80
C LEU A 73 -2.73 0.21 3.69
N HIS A 74 -1.88 0.90 4.45
CA HIS A 74 -0.45 0.58 4.51
C HIS A 74 -0.19 -0.84 5.01
N GLN A 75 -0.94 -1.30 6.01
CA GLN A 75 -0.84 -2.68 6.50
C GLN A 75 -1.22 -3.70 5.42
N GLN A 76 -2.33 -3.51 4.71
CA GLN A 76 -2.77 -4.44 3.67
C GLN A 76 -1.76 -4.52 2.52
N MET A 77 -1.20 -3.38 2.10
CA MET A 77 -0.14 -3.36 1.07
C MET A 77 1.14 -4.05 1.55
N ALA A 78 1.54 -3.82 2.80
CA ALA A 78 2.71 -4.46 3.40
C ALA A 78 2.51 -5.98 3.55
N GLU A 79 1.33 -6.41 3.99
CA GLU A 79 0.95 -7.81 4.11
C GLU A 79 0.94 -8.52 2.75
N GLN A 80 0.44 -7.89 1.70
CA GLN A 80 0.44 -8.47 0.36
C GLN A 80 1.87 -8.71 -0.15
N LYS A 81 2.78 -7.75 0.08
CA LYS A 81 4.22 -7.94 -0.19
C LYS A 81 4.82 -9.07 0.65
N GLN A 82 4.51 -9.15 1.93
CA GLN A 82 5.01 -10.20 2.81
C GLN A 82 4.47 -11.60 2.42
N ARG A 83 3.21 -11.72 2.01
CA ARG A 83 2.60 -12.97 1.54
C ARG A 83 3.28 -13.48 0.26
N SER A 84 3.59 -12.59 -0.68
CA SER A 84 4.38 -12.93 -1.88
C SER A 84 5.78 -13.44 -1.51
N TYR A 85 6.46 -12.77 -0.58
CA TYR A 85 7.79 -13.16 -0.14
C TYR A 85 7.81 -14.52 0.57
N LYS A 86 6.84 -14.77 1.48
CA LYS A 86 6.70 -16.05 2.17
C LYS A 86 6.43 -17.24 1.24
N ARG A 87 5.73 -17.03 0.12
CA ARG A 87 5.53 -18.07 -0.90
C ARG A 87 6.85 -18.45 -1.58
N ARG A 88 7.69 -17.48 -1.94
CA ARG A 88 9.01 -17.74 -2.57
C ARG A 88 9.99 -18.49 -1.68
N LEU A 89 9.90 -18.33 -0.36
CA LEU A 89 10.75 -19.05 0.61
C LEU A 89 10.39 -20.53 0.74
N LYS A 90 9.17 -20.94 0.39
CA LYS A 90 8.71 -22.33 0.54
C LYS A 90 9.33 -23.28 -0.51
N ASP A 91 9.79 -22.74 -1.63
CA ASP A 91 10.33 -23.53 -2.76
C ASP A 91 11.86 -23.77 -2.64
N ILE A 92 12.56 -22.97 -1.83
CA ILE A 92 14.01 -23.11 -1.57
C ILE A 92 14.41 -24.51 -1.07
N PRO A 93 13.72 -25.14 -0.10
CA PRO A 93 14.13 -26.47 0.38
C PRO A 93 14.05 -27.57 -0.70
N TRP A 94 13.07 -27.50 -1.61
CA TRP A 94 12.96 -28.44 -2.74
C TRP A 94 14.13 -28.30 -3.73
N ILE A 95 14.54 -27.05 -3.99
CA ILE A 95 15.68 -26.75 -4.87
C ILE A 95 16.99 -27.30 -4.26
N ILE A 96 17.19 -27.11 -2.94
CA ILE A 96 18.38 -27.63 -2.24
C ILE A 96 18.41 -29.16 -2.30
N GLN A 97 17.27 -29.82 -2.10
CA GLN A 97 17.20 -31.28 -2.15
C GLN A 97 17.52 -31.83 -3.55
N ALA A 98 17.00 -31.21 -4.61
CA ALA A 98 17.34 -31.58 -5.99
C ALA A 98 18.83 -31.40 -6.29
N LEU A 99 19.44 -30.32 -5.81
CA LEU A 99 20.87 -30.04 -5.98
C LEU A 99 21.74 -31.14 -5.35
N ILE A 100 21.40 -31.60 -4.14
CA ILE A 100 22.14 -32.66 -3.43
C ILE A 100 22.07 -33.98 -4.21
N ILE A 101 20.90 -34.34 -4.73
CA ILE A 101 20.72 -35.57 -5.53
C ILE A 101 21.58 -35.53 -6.79
N VAL A 102 21.61 -34.41 -7.50
CA VAL A 102 22.45 -34.24 -8.70
C VAL A 102 23.94 -34.35 -8.35
N LEU A 103 24.38 -33.74 -7.25
CA LEU A 103 25.76 -33.85 -6.76
C LEU A 103 26.14 -35.30 -6.43
N LEU A 104 25.26 -36.05 -5.76
CA LEU A 104 25.47 -37.46 -5.45
C LEU A 104 25.56 -38.31 -6.73
N LEU A 105 24.71 -38.05 -7.72
CA LEU A 105 24.77 -38.73 -9.02
C LEU A 105 26.10 -38.46 -9.74
N CYS A 106 26.60 -37.22 -9.72
CA CYS A 106 27.92 -36.89 -10.27
C CYS A 106 29.04 -37.64 -9.54
N MET A 107 28.96 -37.76 -8.22
CA MET A 107 29.95 -38.48 -7.41
C MET A 107 29.95 -39.98 -7.74
N LEU A 108 28.76 -40.59 -7.86
CA LEU A 108 28.63 -41.99 -8.26
C LEU A 108 29.14 -42.24 -9.68
N ALA A 109 28.79 -41.36 -10.63
CA ALA A 109 29.29 -41.44 -11.99
C ALA A 109 30.82 -41.37 -12.05
N TYR A 110 31.42 -40.48 -11.24
CA TYR A 110 32.88 -40.40 -11.13
C TYR A 110 33.50 -41.70 -10.60
N VAL A 111 32.94 -42.29 -9.54
CA VAL A 111 33.42 -43.56 -8.98
C VAL A 111 33.31 -44.69 -10.00
N VAL A 112 32.22 -44.78 -10.74
CA VAL A 112 32.04 -45.80 -11.80
C VAL A 112 33.07 -45.63 -12.91
N ILE A 113 33.31 -44.40 -13.38
CA ILE A 113 34.32 -44.13 -14.41
C ILE A 113 35.72 -44.48 -13.91
N MET A 114 36.05 -44.16 -12.67
CA MET A 114 37.34 -44.51 -12.08
C MET A 114 37.51 -46.02 -11.97
N PHE A 115 36.49 -46.74 -11.49
CA PHE A 115 36.51 -48.19 -11.35
C PHE A 115 36.62 -48.91 -12.70
N VAL A 116 35.91 -48.44 -13.73
CA VAL A 116 36.00 -48.99 -15.10
C VAL A 116 37.34 -48.69 -15.76
N LYS A 117 38.01 -47.58 -15.40
CA LYS A 117 39.32 -47.22 -15.95
C LYS A 117 40.47 -48.00 -15.32
N GLU A 118 40.29 -48.47 -14.09
CA GLU A 118 41.32 -49.19 -13.31
C GLU A 118 41.27 -50.72 -13.52
N HIS A 119 40.21 -51.23 -14.15
CA HIS A 119 40.06 -52.60 -14.67
C HIS A 119 40.32 -52.66 -16.18
#